data_AF-A0A2H3DE25-F1
#
_entry.id   AF-A0A2H3DE25-F1
#
_cell.length_a   1.000
_cell.length_b   1.000
_cell.length_c   1.000
_cell.angle_alpha   90.00
_cell.angle_beta   90.00
_cell.angle_gamma   90.00
#
_symmetry.space_group_name_H-M   'P 1'
#
loop_
_entity.id
_entity.type
_entity.pdbx_description
1 polymer ?
#
loop_
_entity_poly.entity_id
_entity_poly.type
_entity_poly.pdbx_seq_one_letter_code
_entity_poly.pdbx_strand_id
1 'polypeptide(L)' 'IFGHLEPLHVLHLARLTKSLRAVLLDKASVAVWKATNGNVVDLPRPPEGISQPEWVSLKYKTRY' A
#
# COMPACT_ATOMS: atom_id res chain seq x y z
N ILE A 1 4.23 -2.87 12.93
CA ILE A 1 4.72 -4.07 12.19
C ILE A 1 4.66 -3.83 10.67
N PHE A 2 3.49 -3.83 10.01
CA PHE A 2 3.41 -3.64 8.54
C PHE A 2 4.00 -2.32 8.03
N GLY A 3 3.99 -1.26 8.85
CA GLY A 3 4.57 0.06 8.52
C GLY A 3 6.05 0.07 8.15
N HIS A 4 6.80 -0.98 8.47
CA HIS A 4 8.24 -1.10 8.17
C HIS A 4 8.52 -1.83 6.84
N LEU A 5 7.47 -2.33 6.17
CA LEU A 5 7.61 -3.04 4.91
C LEU A 5 7.55 -2.06 3.74
N GLU A 6 8.08 -2.48 2.61
CA GLU A 6 7.84 -1.80 1.34
C GLU A 6 6.37 -1.92 0.94
N PRO A 7 5.81 -0.89 0.29
CA PRO A 7 4.40 -0.84 -0.04
C PRO A 7 3.98 -1.94 -1.02
N LEU A 8 4.89 -2.39 -1.89
CA LEU A 8 4.66 -3.55 -2.76
C LEU A 8 4.42 -4.84 -1.96
N HIS A 9 5.25 -5.11 -0.95
CA HIS A 9 5.10 -6.28 -0.09
C HIS A 9 3.79 -6.25 0.68
N VAL A 10 3.39 -5.09 1.19
CA VAL A 10 2.13 -4.91 1.91
C VAL A 10 0.94 -5.12 0.99
N LEU A 11 1.01 -4.63 -0.25
CA LEU A 11 0.00 -4.88 -1.28
C LEU A 11 -0.10 -6.37 -1.63
N HIS A 12 1.02 -7.08 -1.76
CA HIS A 12 1.02 -8.52 -1.97
C HIS A 12 0.39 -9.26 -0.79
N LEU A 13 0.78 -8.95 0.45
CA LEU A 13 0.18 -9.52 1.67
C LEU A 13 -1.33 -9.30 1.71
N ALA A 14 -1.79 -8.09 1.37
CA ALA A 14 -3.22 -7.77 1.30
C ALA A 14 -3.97 -8.61 0.23
N ARG A 15 -3.28 -9.10 -0.80
CA ARG A 15 -3.87 -9.95 -1.85
C ARG A 15 -3.78 -11.45 -1.54
N LEU A 16 -2.91 -11.87 -0.62
CA LEU A 16 -2.69 -13.29 -0.28
C LEU A 16 -3.89 -13.92 0.46
N THR A 17 -4.50 -13.20 1.41
CA THR A 17 -5.61 -13.76 2.21
C THR A 17 -6.76 -12.78 2.38
N LYS A 18 -7.98 -13.30 2.56
CA LYS A 18 -9.19 -12.48 2.79
C LYS A 18 -9.07 -11.64 4.06
N SER A 19 -8.47 -12.18 5.12
CA SER A 19 -8.30 -11.48 6.40
C SER A 19 -7.31 -10.32 6.30
N LEU A 20 -6.15 -10.53 5.65
CA LEU A 20 -5.19 -9.46 5.41
C LEU A 20 -5.77 -8.39 4.49
N ARG A 21 -6.55 -8.78 3.48
CA ARG A 21 -7.27 -7.85 2.62
C ARG A 21 -8.23 -6.96 3.42
N ALA A 22 -9.02 -7.57 4.30
CA ALA A 22 -10.00 -6.85 5.11
C ALA A 22 -9.33 -5.85 6.06
N VAL A 23 -8.17 -6.18 6.64
CA VAL A 23 -7.45 -5.28 7.54
C VAL A 23 -6.68 -4.21 6.76
N LEU A 24 -5.89 -4.60 5.76
CA LEU A 24 -4.97 -3.69 5.07
C LEU A 24 -5.69 -2.76 4.10
N LEU A 25 -6.82 -3.16 3.49
CA LEU A 25 -7.59 -2.26 2.62
C LEU A 25 -8.67 -1.45 3.35
N ASP A 26 -8.75 -1.55 4.68
CA ASP A 26 -9.65 -0.73 5.48
C ASP A 26 -9.10 0.70 5.68
N LYS A 27 -10.01 1.66 5.86
CA LYS A 27 -9.65 3.07 6.10
C LYS A 27 -8.86 3.26 7.40
N ALA A 28 -9.03 2.39 8.40
CA ALA A 28 -8.25 2.40 9.63
C ALA A 28 -6.74 2.15 9.38
N SER A 29 -6.39 1.49 8.29
CA SER A 29 -5.00 1.17 7.92
C SER A 29 -4.29 2.30 7.16
N VAL A 30 -4.89 3.48 6.99
CA VAL A 30 -4.26 4.62 6.28
C VAL A 30 -2.90 5.00 6.88
N ALA A 31 -2.75 4.94 8.20
CA ALA A 31 -1.48 5.23 8.86
C ALA A 31 -0.39 4.22 8.48
N VAL A 32 -0.75 2.94 8.36
CA VAL A 32 0.16 1.88 7.92
C VAL A 32 0.65 2.18 6.50
N TRP A 33 -0.25 2.51 5.58
CA TRP A 33 0.13 2.82 4.20
C TRP A 33 0.98 4.08 4.06
N LYS A 34 0.72 5.11 4.88
CA LYS A 34 1.56 6.31 4.93
C LYS A 34 2.99 5.94 5.37
N ALA A 35 3.13 5.10 6.39
CA ALA A 35 4.43 4.64 6.86
C ALA A 35 5.16 3.81 5.79
N THR A 36 4.47 2.85 5.15
CA THR A 36 5.06 2.00 4.11
C THR A 36 5.50 2.81 2.90
N ASN A 37 4.68 3.78 2.47
CA ASN A 37 5.02 4.65 1.33
C ASN A 37 6.21 5.55 1.66
N GLY A 38 6.40 5.94 2.92
CA GLY A 38 7.57 6.68 3.37
C GLY A 38 8.89 5.88 3.36
N ASN A 39 8.82 4.55 3.27
CA ASN A 39 10.02 3.71 3.17
C ASN A 39 10.65 3.75 1.77
N VAL A 40 9.98 4.33 0.77
CA VAL A 40 10.45 4.41 -0.62
C VAL A 40 10.77 5.87 -0.96
N VAL A 41 12.05 6.18 -1.14
CA VAL A 41 12.56 7.55 -1.36
C VAL A 41 11.95 8.23 -2.59
N ASP A 42 11.76 7.49 -3.68
CA ASP A 42 11.30 8.04 -4.97
C ASP A 42 9.82 7.73 -5.26
N LEU A 43 9.02 7.39 -4.26
CA LEU A 43 7.59 7.16 -4.46
C LEU A 43 6.85 8.51 -4.49
N PRO A 44 6.24 8.91 -5.61
CA PRO A 44 5.50 10.16 -5.65
C PRO A 44 4.28 10.06 -4.74
N ARG A 45 3.82 11.22 -4.25
CA ARG A 45 2.57 11.29 -3.48
C ARG A 45 1.40 10.82 -4.34
N PRO A 46 0.40 10.10 -3.77
CA PRO A 46 -0.84 9.81 -4.48
C PRO A 46 -1.51 11.09 -4.99
N PRO A 47 -2.09 11.07 -6.20
CA PRO A 47 -3.01 12.10 -6.65
C PRO A 47 -4.20 12.27 -5.69
N GLU A 48 -4.82 13.45 -5.70
CA GLU A 48 -6.05 13.67 -4.93
C GLU A 48 -7.15 12.70 -5.36
N GLY A 49 -7.88 12.17 -4.38
CA GLY A 49 -8.95 11.20 -4.60
C GLY A 49 -8.50 9.73 -4.72
N ILE A 50 -7.18 9.46 -4.83
CA ILE A 50 -6.67 8.09 -4.89
C ILE A 50 -6.22 7.61 -3.52
N SER A 51 -6.66 6.42 -3.11
CA SER A 51 -6.23 5.81 -1.86
C SER A 51 -4.76 5.35 -1.94
N GLN A 52 -4.03 5.38 -0.83
CA GLN A 52 -2.64 4.89 -0.77
C GLN A 52 -2.45 3.47 -1.35
N PRO A 53 -3.27 2.45 -0.99
CA PRO A 53 -3.14 1.11 -1.57
C PRO A 53 -3.42 1.06 -3.08
N GLU A 54 -4.38 1.85 -3.56
CA GLU A 54 -4.70 1.93 -4.98
C GLU A 54 -3.57 2.60 -5.77
N TRP A 55 -2.99 3.67 -5.23
CA TRP A 55 -1.81 4.32 -5.80
C TRP A 55 -0.62 3.36 -5.94
N VAL A 56 -0.34 2.60 -4.89
CA VAL A 56 0.68 1.55 -4.89
C VAL A 56 0.34 0.49 -5.94
N SER A 57 -0.90 0.02 -5.99
CA SER A 57 -1.36 -0.94 -7.00
C SER A 57 -1.12 -0.43 -8.41
N LEU A 58 -1.49 0.82 -8.72
CA LEU A 58 -1.25 1.45 -10.02
C LEU A 58 0.24 1.53 -10.37
N LYS A 59 1.09 1.93 -9.41
CA LYS A 59 2.54 2.02 -9.61
C LYS A 59 3.19 0.68 -9.93
N TYR A 60 2.77 -0.38 -9.26
CA TYR A 60 3.36 -1.71 -9.41
C TYR A 60 2.62 -2.60 -10.43
N LYS A 61 1.53 -2.13 -11.06
CA LYS A 61 0.80 -2.86 -12.11
C LYS A 61 1.51 -2.86 -13.47
N THR A 62 2.48 -1.98 -13.71
CA THR A 62 3.11 -1.74 -15.02
C THR A 62 4.52 -2.34 -15.20
N ARG A 63 4.92 -3.34 -14.40
CA ARG A 63 6.14 -4.12 -14.66
C ARG A 63 5.81 -5.61 -14.74
N TYR A 64 5.58 -6.07 -15.97
CA TYR A 64 5.82 -7.45 -16.39
C TYR A 64 6.83 -7.39 -17.53
#